data_AF-A0A2G6CK17-F1
#
_entry.id   AF-A0A2G6CK17-F1
#
_cell.length_a   1.000
_cell.length_b   1.000
_cell.length_c   1.000
_cell.angle_alpha   90.00
_cell.angle_beta   90.00
_cell.angle_gamma   90.00
#
_symmetry.space_group_name_H-M   'P 1'
#
loop_
_entity.id
_entity.type
_entity.pdbx_description
1 polymer ?
#
loop_
_entity_poly.entity_id
_entity_poly.type
_entity_poly.pdbx_seq_one_letter_code
_entity_poly.pdbx_strand_id
1 'polypeptide(L)'
;MSYTQRFDARVGAGLLVALSALYLVLGISSGHSATSHMPPDLSAKKASVDVYTALALMAKQGEKLAIVDVRPAAQRSRYSVPHSVAADAAPAAVLEKTVGKPLALIIGGKDAATAKLVGKIKQSKPQTRVHFLRGGARAWYLALELPVPLFSSKEPPFGYDQAMSTIKAFLAGKADGERAAVVAAIGKLKSLGFAPDLLAGKKPKAGGKKKKISGGCG
;
A
#
# COMPACT_ATOMS: atom_id res chain seq x y z
N MET A 1 65.29 -6.24 -9.04
CA MET A 1 64.82 -7.53 -8.50
C MET A 1 63.30 -7.51 -8.51
N SER A 2 62.66 -8.17 -9.49
CA SER A 2 61.20 -8.22 -9.59
C SER A 2 60.72 -9.54 -9.00
N TYR A 3 60.07 -9.48 -7.84
CA TYR A 3 59.41 -10.64 -7.22
C TYR A 3 58.05 -10.85 -7.90
N THR A 4 57.99 -11.76 -8.88
CA THR A 4 56.70 -12.25 -9.38
C THR A 4 56.18 -13.31 -8.42
N GLN A 5 55.33 -12.91 -7.47
CA GLN A 5 54.54 -13.87 -6.70
C GLN A 5 53.60 -14.62 -7.66
N ARG A 6 53.85 -15.91 -7.85
CA ARG A 6 52.93 -16.79 -8.58
C ARG A 6 51.80 -17.19 -7.63
N PHE A 7 50.61 -16.71 -7.91
CA PHE A 7 49.40 -17.08 -7.17
C PHE A 7 49.04 -18.54 -7.46
N ASP A 8 48.94 -19.37 -6.43
CA ASP A 8 48.53 -20.76 -6.58
C ASP A 8 47.02 -20.84 -6.79
N ALA A 9 46.62 -21.20 -8.01
CA ALA A 9 45.22 -21.31 -8.40
C ALA A 9 44.42 -22.30 -7.52
N ARG A 10 45.07 -23.29 -6.91
CA ARG A 10 44.42 -24.25 -6.01
C ARG A 10 44.03 -23.59 -4.70
N VAL A 11 44.89 -22.73 -4.18
CA VAL A 11 44.62 -21.94 -2.96
C VAL A 11 43.48 -20.95 -3.21
N GLY A 12 43.49 -20.28 -4.38
CA GLY A 12 42.42 -19.37 -4.77
C GLY A 12 41.05 -20.05 -4.90
N ALA A 13 41.01 -21.21 -5.54
CA ALA A 13 39.77 -21.98 -5.70
C ALA A 13 39.22 -22.47 -4.35
N GLY A 14 40.10 -22.97 -3.46
CA GLY A 14 39.72 -23.38 -2.11
C GLY A 14 39.12 -22.23 -1.30
N LEU A 15 39.72 -21.05 -1.37
CA LEU A 15 39.22 -19.84 -0.68
C LEU A 15 37.83 -19.43 -1.18
N LEU A 16 37.60 -19.46 -2.50
CA LEU A 16 36.32 -19.10 -3.10
C LEU A 16 35.19 -20.05 -2.68
N VAL A 17 35.44 -21.35 -2.67
CA VAL A 17 34.45 -22.35 -2.24
C VAL A 17 34.14 -22.20 -0.75
N ALA A 18 35.16 -21.98 0.09
CA ALA A 18 34.97 -21.77 1.52
C ALA A 18 34.16 -20.49 1.83
N LEU A 19 34.46 -19.39 1.14
CA LEU A 19 33.70 -18.14 1.28
C LEU A 19 32.25 -18.29 0.80
N SER A 20 32.01 -19.04 -0.27
CA SER A 20 30.66 -19.31 -0.79
C SER A 20 29.84 -20.16 0.19
N ALA A 21 30.45 -21.20 0.74
CA ALA A 21 29.82 -22.04 1.76
C ALA A 21 29.51 -21.25 3.04
N LEU A 22 30.45 -20.41 3.49
CA LEU A 22 30.26 -19.54 4.64
C LEU A 22 29.12 -18.54 4.40
N TYR A 23 29.06 -17.93 3.22
CA TYR A 23 27.97 -17.03 2.85
C TYR A 23 26.60 -17.74 2.86
N LEU A 24 26.54 -18.99 2.39
CA LEU A 24 25.32 -19.79 2.37
C LEU A 24 24.87 -20.17 3.79
N VAL A 25 25.80 -20.57 4.66
CA VAL A 25 25.52 -20.88 6.07
C VAL A 25 25.07 -19.62 6.82
N LEU A 26 25.70 -18.48 6.59
CA LEU A 26 25.27 -17.19 7.16
C LEU A 26 23.90 -16.75 6.62
N GLY A 27 23.60 -17.03 5.35
CA GLY A 27 22.28 -16.78 4.75
C GLY A 27 21.17 -17.60 5.42
N ILE A 28 21.45 -18.87 5.71
CA ILE A 28 20.50 -19.78 6.39
C ILE A 28 20.36 -19.42 7.87
N SER A 29 21.47 -19.17 8.59
CA SER A 29 21.44 -18.92 10.03
C SER A 29 20.91 -17.53 10.40
N SER A 30 21.10 -16.53 9.55
CA SER A 30 20.55 -15.19 9.76
C SER A 30 19.06 -15.08 9.43
N GLY A 31 18.41 -16.17 9.00
CA GLY A 31 16.99 -16.14 8.67
C GLY A 31 16.65 -15.11 7.60
N HIS A 32 17.59 -14.79 6.70
CA HIS A 32 17.33 -14.01 5.51
C HIS A 32 16.46 -14.84 4.55
N SER A 33 15.19 -15.02 4.91
CA SER A 33 14.14 -15.18 3.91
C SER A 33 14.28 -14.00 2.96
N ALA A 34 14.74 -14.28 1.73
CA ALA A 34 14.95 -13.31 0.66
C ALA A 34 13.68 -12.60 0.17
N THR A 35 12.62 -12.56 0.99
CA THR A 35 11.39 -11.81 0.80
C THR A 35 10.85 -11.30 2.15
N SER A 36 11.70 -10.90 3.10
CA SER A 36 11.23 -10.06 4.22
C SER A 36 10.98 -8.65 3.68
N HIS A 37 9.91 -8.49 2.91
CA HIS A 37 9.39 -7.17 2.56
C HIS A 37 9.26 -6.40 3.87
N MET A 38 10.10 -5.37 4.05
CA MET A 38 10.12 -4.57 5.27
C MET A 38 8.66 -4.21 5.59
N PRO A 39 8.14 -4.61 6.77
CA PRO A 39 6.76 -4.32 7.10
C PRO A 39 6.56 -2.81 6.94
N PRO A 40 5.44 -2.37 6.31
CA PRO A 40 5.22 -0.95 6.05
C PRO A 40 5.43 -0.18 7.34
N ASP A 41 6.29 0.85 7.29
CA ASP A 41 6.61 1.65 8.46
C ASP A 41 5.34 2.37 8.94
N LEU A 42 4.79 1.89 10.05
CA LEU A 42 3.58 2.42 10.68
C LEU A 42 3.89 3.55 11.67
N SER A 43 5.17 3.90 11.86
CA SER A 43 5.60 4.97 12.76
C SER A 43 5.43 6.38 12.18
N ALA A 44 4.80 6.48 10.99
CA ALA A 44 4.81 7.65 10.14
C ALA A 44 4.61 8.99 10.88
N LYS A 45 5.63 9.85 10.79
CA LYS A 45 5.56 11.31 11.05
C LYS A 45 4.44 12.01 10.25
N LYS A 46 3.84 11.36 9.25
CA LYS A 46 2.75 11.88 8.41
C LYS A 46 1.43 11.20 8.77
N ALA A 47 0.40 12.01 9.02
CA ALA A 47 -0.96 11.52 9.30
C ALA A 47 -1.66 10.86 8.09
N SER A 48 -1.13 11.05 6.88
CA SER A 48 -1.68 10.46 5.66
C SER A 48 -1.10 9.08 5.40
N VAL A 49 -1.96 8.10 5.12
CA VAL A 49 -1.56 6.73 4.77
C VAL A 49 -2.14 6.32 3.41
N ASP A 50 -1.39 5.53 2.64
CA ASP A 50 -1.89 4.92 1.40
C ASP A 50 -2.76 3.67 1.68
N VAL A 51 -3.40 3.13 0.65
CA VAL A 51 -4.32 1.98 0.75
C VAL A 51 -3.63 0.74 1.33
N TYR A 52 -2.42 0.42 0.87
CA TYR A 52 -1.69 -0.76 1.34
C TYR A 52 -1.25 -0.61 2.80
N THR A 53 -0.85 0.59 3.20
CA THR A 53 -0.52 0.90 4.59
C THR A 53 -1.77 0.83 5.47
N ALA A 54 -2.91 1.34 5.01
CA ALA A 54 -4.20 1.21 5.69
C ALA A 54 -4.62 -0.26 5.86
N LEU A 55 -4.50 -1.08 4.81
CA LEU A 55 -4.72 -2.52 4.88
C LEU A 55 -3.81 -3.21 5.91
N ALA A 56 -2.53 -2.86 5.93
CA ALA A 56 -1.59 -3.42 6.89
C ALA A 56 -1.94 -3.01 8.33
N LEU A 57 -2.45 -1.79 8.55
CA LEU A 57 -2.99 -1.36 9.84
C LEU A 57 -4.20 -2.21 10.24
N MET A 58 -5.13 -2.45 9.31
CA MET A 58 -6.31 -3.29 9.56
C MET A 58 -5.90 -4.71 9.96
N ALA A 59 -5.01 -5.35 9.19
CA ALA A 59 -4.55 -6.70 9.46
C ALA A 59 -3.80 -6.82 10.79
N LYS A 60 -2.94 -5.85 11.14
CA LYS A 60 -2.13 -5.91 12.37
C LYS A 60 -2.90 -5.55 13.62
N GLN A 61 -3.79 -4.56 13.55
CA GLN A 61 -4.44 -3.99 14.73
C GLN A 61 -5.81 -4.63 14.99
N GLY A 62 -6.48 -5.14 13.96
CA GLY A 62 -7.81 -5.74 14.06
C GLY A 62 -8.75 -4.83 14.83
N GLU A 63 -9.35 -5.36 15.90
CA GLU A 63 -10.30 -4.64 16.75
C GLU A 63 -9.72 -3.41 17.46
N LYS A 64 -8.40 -3.23 17.54
CA LYS A 64 -7.78 -2.03 18.14
C LYS A 64 -7.83 -0.80 17.22
N LEU A 65 -8.22 -0.98 15.95
CA LEU A 65 -8.36 0.08 14.97
C LEU A 65 -9.84 0.47 14.79
N ALA A 66 -10.15 1.75 14.99
CA ALA A 66 -11.39 2.34 14.51
C ALA A 66 -11.24 2.78 13.04
N ILE A 67 -12.17 2.39 12.18
CA ILE A 67 -12.23 2.91 10.79
C ILE A 67 -13.49 3.76 10.70
N VAL A 68 -13.33 5.07 10.47
CA VAL A 68 -14.44 6.03 10.53
C VAL A 68 -14.61 6.72 9.19
N ASP A 69 -15.77 6.58 8.57
CA ASP A 69 -16.12 7.22 7.30
C ASP A 69 -16.98 8.46 7.53
N VAL A 70 -16.35 9.62 7.33
CA VAL A 70 -16.95 10.95 7.52
C VAL A 70 -17.52 11.54 6.23
N ARG A 71 -17.60 10.76 5.15
CA ARG A 71 -18.21 11.21 3.90
C ARG A 71 -19.73 11.34 4.05
N PRO A 72 -20.38 12.21 3.24
CA PRO A 72 -21.82 12.25 3.16
C PRO A 72 -22.42 10.87 2.83
N ALA A 73 -23.59 10.57 3.38
CA ALA A 73 -24.26 9.28 3.20
C ALA A 73 -24.39 8.86 1.72
N ALA A 74 -24.73 9.81 0.83
CA ALA A 74 -24.84 9.58 -0.61
C ALA A 74 -23.54 9.17 -1.30
N GLN A 75 -22.37 9.52 -0.73
CA GLN A 75 -21.08 9.06 -1.24
C GLN A 75 -20.70 7.70 -0.66
N ARG A 76 -21.04 7.45 0.60
CA ARG A 76 -20.77 6.15 1.27
C ARG A 76 -21.59 5.02 0.68
N SER A 77 -22.83 5.27 0.28
CA SER A 77 -23.71 4.27 -0.32
C SER A 77 -23.21 3.73 -1.66
N ARG A 78 -22.36 4.48 -2.37
CA ARG A 78 -21.79 4.05 -3.67
C ARG A 78 -20.66 3.04 -3.51
N TYR A 79 -19.82 3.26 -2.50
CA TYR A 79 -18.70 2.41 -2.13
C TYR A 79 -18.20 2.83 -0.75
N SER A 80 -17.89 1.87 0.10
CA SER A 80 -17.39 2.07 1.46
C SER A 80 -16.13 1.23 1.72
N VAL A 81 -15.38 1.61 2.74
CA VAL A 81 -14.24 0.79 3.20
C VAL A 81 -14.81 -0.29 4.14
N PRO A 82 -14.42 -1.57 3.99
CA PRO A 82 -14.86 -2.63 4.90
C PRO A 82 -14.63 -2.29 6.37
N HIS A 83 -15.60 -2.66 7.23
CA HIS A 83 -15.62 -2.39 8.66
C HIS A 83 -15.62 -0.90 9.06
N SER A 84 -15.78 0.02 8.11
CA SER A 84 -15.93 1.44 8.43
C SER A 84 -17.28 1.74 9.08
N VAL A 85 -17.25 2.56 10.12
CA VAL A 85 -18.46 3.09 10.76
C VAL A 85 -18.72 4.51 10.29
N ALA A 86 -20.00 4.82 10.09
CA ALA A 86 -20.44 6.15 9.72
C ALA A 86 -20.27 7.15 10.87
N ALA A 87 -19.76 8.35 10.56
CA ALA A 87 -19.81 9.50 11.45
C ALA A 87 -20.02 10.79 10.65
N ASP A 88 -20.42 11.86 11.34
CA ASP A 88 -20.39 13.20 10.77
C ASP A 88 -18.96 13.74 10.72
N ALA A 89 -18.69 14.68 9.82
CA ALA A 89 -17.39 15.33 9.68
C ALA A 89 -17.08 16.34 10.80
N ALA A 90 -17.59 16.10 12.01
CA ALA A 90 -17.33 16.87 13.22
C ALA A 90 -16.33 16.11 14.12
N PRO A 91 -15.33 16.80 14.74
CA PRO A 91 -14.36 16.15 15.60
C PRO A 91 -15.00 15.33 16.73
N ALA A 92 -16.05 15.84 17.38
CA ALA A 92 -16.74 15.15 18.46
C ALA A 92 -17.40 13.83 18.01
N ALA A 93 -18.08 13.85 16.86
CA ALA A 93 -18.72 12.67 16.28
C ALA A 93 -17.69 11.58 15.94
N VAL A 94 -16.54 11.97 15.37
CA VAL A 94 -15.44 11.02 15.13
C VAL A 94 -14.87 10.49 16.44
N LEU A 95 -14.66 11.36 17.43
CA LEU A 95 -14.11 10.98 18.72
C LEU A 95 -14.97 9.96 19.45
N GLU A 96 -16.31 10.09 19.36
CA GLU A 96 -17.27 9.12 19.88
C GLU A 96 -17.06 7.73 19.26
N LYS A 97 -16.86 7.65 17.94
CA LYS A 97 -16.62 6.37 17.24
C LYS A 97 -15.22 5.77 17.48
N THR A 98 -14.33 6.52 18.11
CA THR A 98 -12.95 6.08 18.43
C THR A 98 -12.76 5.77 19.92
N VAL A 99 -13.81 5.84 20.75
CA VAL A 99 -13.72 5.56 22.19
C VAL A 99 -13.17 4.14 22.43
N GLY A 100 -12.19 4.03 23.32
CA GLY A 100 -11.53 2.76 23.66
C GLY A 100 -10.58 2.21 22.58
N LYS A 101 -10.43 2.89 21.44
CA LYS A 101 -9.53 2.46 20.36
C LYS A 101 -8.25 3.31 20.38
N PRO A 102 -7.05 2.70 20.51
CA PRO A 102 -5.79 3.46 20.53
C PRO A 102 -5.38 4.00 19.15
N LEU A 103 -6.03 3.54 18.08
CA LEU A 103 -5.73 3.89 16.70
C LEU A 103 -7.03 4.16 15.92
N ALA A 104 -7.03 5.20 15.10
CA ALA A 104 -8.13 5.53 14.19
C ALA A 104 -7.65 5.82 12.77
N LEU A 105 -8.39 5.32 11.79
CA LEU A 105 -8.25 5.60 10.37
C LEU A 105 -9.48 6.34 9.87
N ILE A 106 -9.29 7.59 9.45
CA ILE A 106 -10.37 8.45 8.97
C ILE A 106 -10.47 8.40 7.45
N ILE A 107 -11.66 8.13 6.94
CA ILE A 107 -11.99 8.11 5.51
C ILE A 107 -12.81 9.35 5.20
N GLY A 108 -12.24 10.28 4.43
CA GLY A 108 -12.92 11.49 4.01
C GLY A 108 -12.99 11.63 2.49
N GLY A 109 -13.78 12.62 2.03
CA GLY A 109 -13.98 12.86 0.58
C GLY A 109 -12.88 13.71 -0.06
N LYS A 110 -12.17 14.53 0.73
CA LYS A 110 -11.08 15.40 0.26
C LYS A 110 -9.94 15.35 1.28
N ASP A 111 -8.72 15.09 0.81
CA ASP A 111 -7.55 14.94 1.67
C ASP A 111 -7.28 16.18 2.55
N ALA A 112 -7.37 17.39 1.98
CA ALA A 112 -7.12 18.63 2.72
C ALA A 112 -8.13 18.86 3.87
N ALA A 113 -9.42 18.59 3.64
CA ALA A 113 -10.45 18.70 4.68
C ALA A 113 -10.26 17.64 5.76
N THR A 114 -9.93 16.41 5.35
CA THR A 114 -9.71 15.28 6.27
C THR A 114 -8.46 15.50 7.13
N ALA A 115 -7.38 16.04 6.55
CA ALA A 115 -6.17 16.39 7.28
C ALA A 115 -6.43 17.46 8.36
N LYS A 116 -7.23 18.50 8.05
CA LYS A 116 -7.66 19.50 9.04
C LYS A 116 -8.46 18.87 10.18
N LEU A 117 -9.38 17.96 9.87
CA LEU A 117 -10.16 17.21 10.86
C LEU A 117 -9.26 16.36 11.77
N VAL A 118 -8.32 15.61 11.21
CA VAL A 118 -7.34 14.83 11.98
C VAL A 118 -6.50 15.73 12.89
N GLY A 119 -6.08 16.91 12.42
CA GLY A 119 -5.37 17.89 13.25
C GLY A 119 -6.17 18.31 14.49
N LYS A 120 -7.46 18.62 14.31
CA LYS A 120 -8.36 18.97 15.42
C LYS A 120 -8.53 17.80 16.41
N ILE A 121 -8.70 16.59 15.90
CA ILE A 121 -8.85 15.39 16.74
C ILE A 121 -7.58 15.16 17.59
N LYS A 122 -6.39 15.30 16.98
CA LYS A 122 -5.11 15.15 17.69
C LYS A 122 -4.92 16.19 18.80
N GLN A 123 -5.42 17.41 18.61
CA GLN A 123 -5.42 18.44 19.66
C GLN A 123 -6.34 18.05 20.83
N SER A 124 -7.51 17.47 20.55
CA SER A 124 -8.47 17.05 21.59
C SER A 124 -8.10 15.74 22.30
N LYS A 125 -7.45 14.79 21.62
CA LYS A 125 -6.97 13.52 22.20
C LYS A 125 -5.55 13.19 21.71
N PRO A 126 -4.51 13.75 22.36
CA PRO A 126 -3.12 13.52 21.96
C PRO A 126 -2.65 12.06 22.02
N GLN A 127 -3.29 11.25 22.88
CA GLN A 127 -2.95 9.83 23.06
C GLN A 127 -3.46 8.92 21.94
N THR A 128 -4.50 9.35 21.20
CA THR A 128 -5.05 8.55 20.10
C THR A 128 -4.21 8.77 18.85
N ARG A 129 -3.70 7.68 18.27
CA ARG A 129 -3.02 7.75 16.97
C ARG A 129 -4.07 7.87 15.88
N VAL A 130 -4.10 8.99 15.17
CA VAL A 130 -5.09 9.26 14.13
C VAL A 130 -4.41 9.44 12.78
N HIS A 131 -4.85 8.65 11.81
CA HIS A 131 -4.43 8.70 10.41
C HIS A 131 -5.63 8.97 9.51
N PHE A 132 -5.38 9.38 8.27
CA PHE A 132 -6.41 9.42 7.23
C PHE A 132 -5.96 8.71 5.95
N LEU A 133 -6.91 8.11 5.26
CA LEU A 133 -6.68 7.43 3.98
C LEU A 133 -6.51 8.46 2.86
N ARG A 134 -5.32 8.49 2.25
CA ARG A 134 -5.00 9.35 1.10
C ARG A 134 -5.85 8.99 -0.10
N GLY A 135 -6.54 9.97 -0.69
CA GLY A 135 -7.51 9.76 -1.76
C GLY A 135 -8.82 9.10 -1.31
N GLY A 136 -9.02 8.92 -0.01
CA GLY A 136 -10.24 8.40 0.61
C GLY A 136 -10.68 7.04 0.08
N ALA A 137 -11.99 6.78 0.16
CA ALA A 137 -12.56 5.52 -0.31
C ALA A 137 -12.45 5.31 -1.84
N ARG A 138 -12.25 6.39 -2.61
CA ARG A 138 -12.00 6.26 -4.06
C ARG A 138 -10.68 5.55 -4.32
N ALA A 139 -9.62 5.94 -3.60
CA ALA A 139 -8.33 5.27 -3.72
C ALA A 139 -8.42 3.80 -3.30
N TRP A 140 -9.16 3.50 -2.23
CA TRP A 140 -9.46 2.13 -1.81
C TRP A 140 -10.10 1.31 -2.93
N TYR A 141 -11.20 1.84 -3.49
CA TYR A 141 -11.95 1.18 -4.56
C TYR A 141 -11.08 0.90 -5.79
N LEU A 142 -10.30 1.90 -6.24
CA LEU A 142 -9.41 1.76 -7.41
C LEU A 142 -8.26 0.78 -7.18
N ALA A 143 -7.84 0.56 -5.94
CA ALA A 143 -6.73 -0.34 -5.63
C ALA A 143 -7.18 -1.79 -5.43
N LEU A 144 -8.38 -2.02 -4.90
CA LEU A 144 -8.78 -3.34 -4.40
C LEU A 144 -10.05 -3.93 -5.04
N GLU A 145 -11.02 -3.08 -5.35
CA GLU A 145 -12.32 -3.51 -5.90
C GLU A 145 -12.28 -3.52 -7.42
N LEU A 146 -11.70 -2.49 -8.01
CA LEU A 146 -11.54 -2.37 -9.45
C LEU A 146 -10.20 -3.01 -9.86
N PRO A 147 -10.19 -4.15 -10.59
CA PRO A 147 -8.96 -4.85 -10.89
C PRO A 147 -8.02 -3.96 -11.70
N VAL A 148 -6.82 -3.72 -11.18
CA VAL A 148 -5.71 -3.05 -11.88
C VAL A 148 -5.45 -3.63 -13.28
N PRO A 149 -5.54 -4.96 -13.53
CA PRO A 149 -5.34 -5.52 -14.87
C PRO A 149 -6.27 -4.92 -15.93
N LEU A 150 -7.49 -4.47 -15.57
CA LEU A 150 -8.41 -3.83 -16.51
C LEU A 150 -7.94 -2.43 -16.96
N PHE A 151 -7.03 -1.82 -16.20
CA PHE A 151 -6.55 -0.46 -16.39
C PHE A 151 -5.04 -0.38 -16.51
N SER A 152 -4.40 -1.52 -16.77
CA SER A 152 -2.96 -1.61 -17.03
C SER A 152 -2.74 -2.10 -18.45
N SER A 153 -1.80 -1.48 -19.18
CA SER A 153 -1.35 -2.02 -20.46
C SER A 153 -0.40 -3.21 -20.30
N LYS A 154 -0.08 -3.62 -19.07
CA LYS A 154 0.84 -4.70 -18.75
C LYS A 154 0.09 -5.85 -18.10
N GLU A 155 0.56 -7.07 -18.34
CA GLU A 155 0.06 -8.24 -17.64
C GLU A 155 0.42 -8.19 -16.15
N PRO A 156 -0.42 -8.78 -15.28
CA PRO A 156 -0.14 -8.83 -13.85
C PRO A 156 1.12 -9.67 -13.60
N PRO A 157 2.06 -9.18 -12.79
CA PRO A 157 3.28 -9.92 -12.51
C PRO A 157 3.00 -11.14 -11.62
N PHE A 158 3.92 -12.12 -11.64
CA PHE A 158 3.76 -13.39 -10.93
C PHE A 158 3.40 -13.21 -9.44
N GLY A 159 2.34 -13.91 -9.04
CA GLY A 159 1.85 -13.91 -7.66
C GLY A 159 1.04 -12.67 -7.25
N TYR A 160 0.70 -11.78 -8.20
CA TYR A 160 -0.29 -10.72 -7.99
C TYR A 160 -1.66 -11.30 -7.60
N ASP A 161 -2.19 -12.24 -8.38
CA ASP A 161 -3.52 -12.81 -8.15
C ASP A 161 -3.63 -13.54 -6.81
N GLN A 162 -2.59 -14.30 -6.46
CA GLN A 162 -2.52 -14.98 -5.16
C GLN A 162 -2.56 -13.96 -4.01
N ALA A 163 -1.74 -12.90 -4.08
CA ALA A 163 -1.72 -11.87 -3.04
C ALA A 163 -3.05 -11.09 -2.95
N MET A 164 -3.66 -10.77 -4.10
CA MET A 164 -4.99 -10.15 -4.15
C MET A 164 -6.07 -11.05 -3.57
N SER A 165 -6.03 -12.36 -3.86
CA SER A 165 -6.97 -13.34 -3.31
C SER A 165 -6.88 -13.42 -1.78
N THR A 166 -5.67 -13.49 -1.23
CA THR A 166 -5.44 -13.46 0.23
C THR A 166 -6.02 -12.19 0.88
N ILE A 167 -5.80 -11.02 0.28
CA ILE A 167 -6.34 -9.75 0.80
C ILE A 167 -7.87 -9.71 0.70
N LYS A 168 -8.46 -10.17 -0.40
CA LYS A 168 -9.92 -10.24 -0.57
C LYS A 168 -10.56 -11.18 0.43
N ALA A 169 -9.95 -12.34 0.70
CA ALA A 169 -10.41 -13.28 1.71
C ALA A 169 -10.40 -12.64 3.11
N PHE A 170 -9.35 -11.89 3.44
CA PHE A 170 -9.26 -11.13 4.69
C PHE A 170 -10.36 -10.08 4.81
N LEU A 171 -10.57 -9.25 3.78
CA LEU A 171 -11.61 -8.22 3.80
C LEU A 171 -13.04 -8.80 3.86
N ALA A 172 -13.22 -10.03 3.39
CA ALA A 172 -14.49 -10.76 3.49
C ALA A 172 -14.69 -11.44 4.85
N GLY A 173 -13.77 -11.28 5.81
CA GLY A 173 -13.84 -11.92 7.13
C GLY A 173 -13.59 -13.44 7.10
N LYS A 174 -12.97 -13.97 6.03
CA LYS A 174 -12.73 -15.41 5.85
C LYS A 174 -11.34 -15.87 6.31
N ALA A 175 -10.48 -14.96 6.76
CA ALA A 175 -9.05 -15.24 7.01
C ALA A 175 -8.54 -14.71 8.36
N ASP A 176 -9.37 -14.76 9.41
CA ASP A 176 -9.02 -14.16 10.71
C ASP A 176 -7.78 -14.78 11.41
N GLY A 177 -7.36 -15.98 11.00
CA GLY A 177 -6.14 -16.66 11.48
C GLY A 177 -4.85 -16.35 10.70
N GLU A 178 -4.93 -15.68 9.55
CA GLU A 178 -3.80 -15.55 8.61
C GLU A 178 -3.24 -14.12 8.49
N ARG A 179 -3.33 -13.32 9.56
CA ARG A 179 -2.89 -11.91 9.56
C ARG A 179 -1.46 -11.72 9.05
N ALA A 180 -0.56 -12.66 9.36
CA ALA A 180 0.82 -12.64 8.85
C ALA A 180 0.89 -12.83 7.32
N ALA A 181 0.10 -13.77 6.77
CA ALA A 181 0.02 -13.99 5.33
C ALA A 181 -0.58 -12.78 4.62
N VAL A 182 -1.58 -12.13 5.22
CA VAL A 182 -2.17 -10.88 4.70
C VAL A 182 -1.12 -9.77 4.64
N VAL A 183 -0.34 -9.57 5.72
CA VAL A 183 0.74 -8.56 5.73
C VAL A 183 1.81 -8.88 4.68
N ALA A 184 2.17 -10.16 4.50
CA ALA A 184 3.11 -10.58 3.47
C ALA A 184 2.56 -10.33 2.05
N ALA A 185 1.28 -10.65 1.80
CA ALA A 185 0.60 -10.38 0.53
C ALA A 185 0.56 -8.87 0.22
N ILE A 186 0.28 -8.02 1.20
CA ILE A 186 0.34 -6.57 1.06
C ILE A 186 1.77 -6.11 0.71
N GLY A 187 2.78 -6.64 1.39
CA GLY A 187 4.19 -6.36 1.09
C GLY A 187 4.55 -6.72 -0.35
N LYS A 188 4.11 -7.90 -0.81
CA LYS A 188 4.29 -8.37 -2.18
C LYS A 188 3.64 -7.41 -3.19
N LEU A 189 2.35 -7.09 -3.04
CA LEU A 189 1.67 -6.15 -3.94
C LEU A 189 2.36 -4.79 -4.02
N LYS A 190 2.80 -4.26 -2.88
CA LYS A 190 3.54 -2.99 -2.83
C LYS A 190 4.86 -3.06 -3.59
N SER A 191 5.60 -4.17 -3.48
CA SER A 191 6.87 -4.35 -4.19
C SER A 191 6.72 -4.57 -5.70
N LEU A 192 5.59 -5.14 -6.13
CA LEU A 192 5.35 -5.41 -7.55
C LEU A 192 5.19 -4.11 -8.35
N GLY A 193 4.84 -2.99 -7.70
CA GLY A 193 4.66 -1.70 -8.35
C GLY A 193 3.59 -1.71 -9.46
N PHE A 194 2.72 -2.73 -9.46
CA PHE A 194 1.70 -2.92 -10.48
C PHE A 194 0.54 -1.97 -10.18
N ALA A 195 0.37 -0.98 -11.05
CA ALA A 195 -0.56 0.13 -10.88
C ALA A 195 -1.33 0.39 -12.18
N PRO A 196 -2.54 0.95 -12.10
CA PRO A 196 -3.33 1.28 -13.29
C PRO A 196 -2.67 2.45 -14.02
N ASP A 197 -2.22 2.24 -15.25
CA ASP A 197 -1.55 3.26 -16.07
C ASP A 197 -2.54 3.99 -16.99
N LEU A 198 -3.65 3.35 -17.37
CA LEU A 198 -4.72 3.95 -18.17
C LEU A 198 -5.53 5.00 -17.40
N LEU A 199 -5.52 4.93 -16.06
CA LEU A 199 -6.13 5.94 -15.18
C LEU A 199 -5.18 7.08 -14.82
N ALA A 200 -3.87 6.93 -15.08
CA ALA A 200 -2.85 7.88 -14.68
C ALA A 200 -2.84 9.17 -15.53
N GLY A 201 -3.78 9.33 -16.46
CA GLY A 201 -4.03 10.61 -17.11
C GLY A 201 -2.80 11.19 -17.80
N LYS A 202 -1.99 10.36 -18.48
CA LYS A 202 -1.12 10.92 -19.52
C LYS A 202 -2.05 11.66 -20.47
N LYS A 203 -1.99 13.00 -20.47
CA LYS A 203 -2.62 13.82 -21.52
C LYS A 203 -2.29 13.11 -22.84
N PRO A 204 -3.28 12.78 -23.68
CA PRO A 204 -2.98 12.20 -24.97
C PRO A 204 -1.93 13.09 -25.63
N LYS A 205 -0.75 12.54 -25.92
CA LYS A 205 0.20 13.23 -26.78
C LYS A 205 -0.60 13.46 -28.05
N ALA A 206 -0.88 14.72 -28.38
CA ALA A 206 -1.52 15.10 -29.63
C ALA A 206 -0.57 14.71 -30.78
N GLY A 207 -0.55 13.43 -31.13
CA GLY A 207 0.08 12.87 -32.30
C GLY A 207 -0.81 13.17 -33.49
N GLY A 208 -0.92 14.44 -33.83
CA GLY A 208 -1.66 14.91 -34.98
C GLY A 208 -0.86 16.00 -35.65
N LYS A 209 -0.03 15.63 -36.65
CA LYS A 209 0.30 16.57 -37.72
C LYS A 209 -1.04 17.15 -38.19
N LYS A 210 -1.30 18.43 -37.90
CA LYS A 210 -2.45 19.14 -38.46
C LYS A 210 -2.36 19.01 -39.97
N LYS A 211 -3.11 18.07 -40.56
CA LYS A 211 -3.33 18.04 -42.00
C LYS A 211 -4.17 19.29 -42.27
N LYS A 212 -3.56 20.33 -42.84
CA LYS A 212 -4.28 21.49 -43.36
C LYS A 212 -5.29 20.94 -44.38
N ILE A 213 -6.56 20.94 -44.03
CA ILE A 213 -7.62 20.77 -45.02
C ILE A 213 -7.71 22.14 -45.71
N SER A 214 -7.06 22.26 -46.87
CA SER A 214 -7.23 23.41 -47.75
C SER A 214 -8.60 23.28 -48.40
N GLY A 215 -9.60 23.95 -47.83
CA GLY A 215 -10.87 24.19 -48.52
C GLY A 215 -10.62 25.17 -49.66
N GLY A 216 -10.60 24.66 -50.89
CA GLY A 216 -10.79 25.48 -52.08
C GLY A 216 -12.28 25.74 -52.23
N CYS A 217 -12.69 27.00 -52.10
CA CYS A 217 -13.92 27.48 -52.70
C CYS A 217 -13.54 27.98 -54.10
N GLY A 218 -14.00 27.25 -55.11
CA GLY A 218 -13.97 27.60 -56.52
C GLY A 218 -15.27 27.10 -57.14
#